data_AF-A0A645B069-F1
#
_entry.id   AF-A0A645B069-F1
#
_cell.length_a   1.000
_cell.length_b   1.000
_cell.length_c   1.000
_cell.angle_alpha   90.00
_cell.angle_beta   90.00
_cell.angle_gamma   90.00
#
_symmetry.space_group_name_H-M   'P 1'
#
loop_
_entity.id
_entity.type
_entity.pdbx_description
1 polymer ?
#
loop_
_entity_poly.entity_id
_entity_poly.type
_entity_poly.pdbx_seq_one_letter_code
_entity_poly.pdbx_strand_id
1 'polypeptide(L)'
;MKEAVGMPVSEFIPQTYFEQVLKTKIDIVGEKLHIPKFDYTGLMNIMYMGDDREFMVTMQDVTNEEKRRTELEKLKLNTVEVTQRVIDKQMMVAQEIASLLGETTAETKVALNNLKKVVIKEGE
;
A
#
# COMPACT_ATOMS: atom_id res chain seq x y z
N MET A 1 -25.18 5.28 -20.81
CA MET A 1 -25.50 6.74 -20.77
C MET A 1 -26.84 7.11 -21.38
N LYS A 2 -27.31 6.51 -22.49
CA LYS A 2 -28.64 6.87 -23.07
C LYS A 2 -29.83 6.66 -22.10
N GLU A 3 -29.71 5.73 -21.16
CA GLU A 3 -30.74 5.43 -20.14
C GLU A 3 -30.75 6.41 -18.95
N ALA A 4 -29.70 7.23 -18.78
CA ALA A 4 -29.62 8.19 -17.68
C ALA A 4 -30.30 9.53 -18.00
N VAL A 5 -30.58 9.79 -19.28
CA VAL A 5 -31.22 11.03 -19.73
C VAL A 5 -32.67 11.05 -19.24
N GLY A 6 -33.04 12.08 -18.48
CA GLY A 6 -34.36 12.23 -17.88
C GLY A 6 -34.48 11.70 -16.44
N MET A 7 -33.43 11.06 -15.90
CA MET A 7 -33.38 10.71 -14.48
C MET A 7 -32.98 11.90 -13.61
N PRO A 8 -33.47 12.00 -12.37
CA PRO A 8 -33.00 13.00 -11.42
C PRO A 8 -31.50 12.84 -11.14
N VAL A 9 -30.76 13.95 -11.16
CA VAL A 9 -29.30 13.96 -10.88
C VAL A 9 -29.00 13.45 -9.46
N SER A 10 -29.95 13.60 -8.52
CA SER A 10 -29.86 13.11 -7.15
C SER A 10 -29.68 11.59 -7.03
N GLU A 11 -30.04 10.81 -8.07
CA GLU A 11 -29.79 9.36 -8.12
C GLU A 11 -28.29 9.02 -8.28
N PHE A 12 -27.49 9.99 -8.73
CA PHE A 12 -26.07 9.82 -9.04
C PHE A 12 -25.19 10.66 -8.13
N ILE A 13 -25.60 11.90 -7.84
CA ILE A 13 -24.81 12.88 -7.10
C ILE A 13 -25.66 13.40 -5.93
N PRO A 14 -25.16 13.31 -4.68
CA PRO A 14 -25.84 13.87 -3.53
C PRO A 14 -26.15 15.37 -3.69
N GLN A 15 -27.37 15.77 -3.31
CA GLN A 15 -27.82 17.16 -3.42
C GLN A 15 -26.95 18.13 -2.61
N THR A 16 -26.31 17.65 -1.54
CA THR A 16 -25.38 18.42 -0.69
C THR A 16 -24.25 19.09 -1.48
N TYR A 17 -23.76 18.45 -2.54
CA TYR A 17 -22.72 19.01 -3.39
C TYR A 17 -23.21 20.26 -4.15
N PHE A 18 -24.41 20.21 -4.70
CA PHE A 18 -25.02 21.36 -5.39
C PHE A 18 -25.39 22.47 -4.40
N GLU A 19 -25.91 22.13 -3.23
CA GLU A 19 -26.20 23.11 -2.17
C GLU A 19 -24.94 23.84 -1.69
N GLN A 20 -23.83 23.11 -1.55
CA GLN A 20 -22.55 23.69 -1.19
C GLN A 20 -22.12 24.73 -2.22
N VAL A 21 -22.02 24.33 -3.50
CA VAL A 21 -21.62 25.23 -4.59
C VAL A 21 -22.58 26.41 -4.71
N LEU A 22 -23.89 26.20 -4.53
CA LEU A 22 -24.89 27.27 -4.59
C LEU A 22 -24.69 28.33 -3.49
N LYS A 23 -24.42 27.87 -2.26
CA LYS A 23 -24.22 28.72 -1.07
C LYS A 23 -22.88 29.43 -1.09
N THR A 24 -21.80 28.72 -1.43
CA THR A 24 -20.43 29.24 -1.36
C THR A 24 -20.02 29.98 -2.62
N LYS A 25 -20.63 29.66 -3.77
CA LYS A 25 -20.17 30.08 -5.11
C LYS A 25 -18.74 29.64 -5.43
N ILE A 26 -18.26 28.61 -4.72
CA ILE A 26 -16.96 27.99 -4.93
C ILE A 26 -17.19 26.67 -5.66
N ASP A 27 -16.52 26.51 -6.79
CA ASP A 27 -16.58 25.29 -7.60
C ASP A 27 -15.97 24.11 -6.86
N ILE A 28 -16.54 22.92 -7.09
CA ILE A 28 -15.95 21.65 -6.66
C ILE A 28 -15.11 21.13 -7.81
N VAL A 29 -13.85 20.80 -7.54
CA VAL A 29 -12.90 20.32 -8.56
C VAL A 29 -12.19 19.06 -8.07
N GLY A 30 -12.23 18.00 -8.87
CA GLY A 30 -11.53 16.74 -8.64
C GLY A 30 -12.07 15.92 -7.48
N GLU A 31 -13.31 16.16 -7.06
CA GLU A 31 -13.93 15.42 -5.95
C GLU A 31 -14.17 13.97 -6.38
N LYS A 32 -13.66 13.02 -5.59
CA LYS A 32 -13.89 11.61 -5.89
C LYS A 32 -15.30 11.22 -5.47
N LEU A 33 -16.07 10.73 -6.43
CA LEU A 33 -17.41 10.21 -6.22
C LEU A 33 -17.42 8.70 -6.50
N HIS A 34 -17.99 7.94 -5.57
CA HIS A 34 -18.26 6.53 -5.75
C HIS A 34 -19.77 6.31 -5.82
N ILE A 35 -20.23 5.64 -6.88
CA ILE A 35 -21.65 5.32 -7.10
C ILE A 35 -21.81 3.79 -7.09
N PRO A 36 -22.09 3.17 -5.92
CA PRO A 36 -22.11 1.72 -5.76
C PRO A 36 -23.06 1.00 -6.71
N LYS A 37 -24.22 1.62 -7.01
CA LYS A 37 -25.27 1.07 -7.88
C LYS A 37 -24.76 0.74 -9.29
N PHE A 38 -23.71 1.44 -9.74
CA PHE A 38 -23.15 1.28 -11.09
C PHE A 38 -21.70 0.78 -11.07
N ASP A 39 -21.16 0.39 -9.91
CA ASP A 39 -19.73 0.06 -9.71
C ASP A 39 -18.81 1.13 -10.35
N TYR A 40 -19.20 2.40 -10.19
CA TYR A 40 -18.54 3.53 -10.83
C TYR A 40 -17.77 4.33 -9.80
N THR A 41 -16.52 4.67 -10.14
CA THR A 41 -15.71 5.62 -9.39
C THR A 41 -15.21 6.68 -10.35
N GLY A 42 -15.55 7.93 -10.08
CA GLY A 42 -15.21 9.05 -10.95
C GLY A 42 -14.61 10.23 -10.20
N LEU A 43 -13.89 11.06 -10.95
CA LEU A 43 -13.55 12.42 -10.51
C LEU A 43 -14.61 13.38 -11.04
N MET A 44 -15.24 14.09 -10.12
CA MET A 44 -16.34 15.00 -10.38
C MET A 44 -15.91 16.44 -10.21
N ASN A 45 -16.32 17.30 -11.15
CA ASN A 45 -16.27 18.74 -11.00
C ASN A 45 -17.68 19.31 -11.08
N ILE A 46 -17.99 20.31 -10.26
CA ILE A 46 -19.27 21.04 -10.27
C ILE A 46 -18.96 22.53 -10.28
N MET A 47 -19.40 23.21 -11.33
CA MET A 47 -19.24 24.66 -11.51
C MET A 47 -20.60 25.36 -11.54
N TYR A 48 -20.72 26.49 -10.86
CA TYR A 48 -21.93 27.31 -10.92
C TYR A 48 -21.90 28.26 -12.12
N MET A 49 -22.91 28.21 -12.98
CA MET A 49 -23.06 29.12 -14.11
C MET A 49 -23.93 30.30 -13.68
N GLY A 50 -23.30 31.49 -13.64
CA GLY A 50 -23.77 32.68 -12.92
C GLY A 50 -25.18 33.18 -13.27
N ASP A 51 -25.60 32.99 -14.52
CA ASP A 51 -26.71 33.76 -15.09
C ASP A 51 -28.09 33.08 -14.91
N ASP A 52 -28.16 31.74 -14.82
CA ASP A 52 -29.46 31.01 -14.89
C ASP A 52 -29.69 29.97 -13.75
N ARG A 53 -28.93 30.06 -12.64
CA ARG A 53 -28.91 29.02 -11.58
C ARG A 53 -28.60 27.62 -12.13
N GLU A 54 -27.80 27.55 -13.18
CA GLU A 54 -27.37 26.31 -13.80
C GLU A 54 -26.06 25.83 -13.20
N PHE A 55 -25.82 24.52 -13.28
CA PHE A 55 -24.58 23.90 -12.87
C PHE A 55 -24.00 23.12 -14.03
N MET A 56 -22.70 23.26 -14.26
CA MET A 56 -21.96 22.37 -15.15
C MET A 56 -21.30 21.29 -14.31
N VAL A 57 -21.62 20.03 -14.61
CA VAL A 57 -21.01 18.87 -13.97
C VAL A 57 -20.18 18.10 -14.99
N THR A 58 -18.92 17.86 -14.68
CA THR A 58 -18.10 16.93 -15.46
C THR A 58 -17.71 15.74 -14.58
N MET A 59 -17.75 14.55 -15.15
CA MET A 59 -17.34 13.32 -14.49
C MET A 59 -16.37 12.59 -15.40
N GLN A 60 -15.20 12.27 -14.85
CA GLN A 60 -14.23 11.42 -15.50
C GLN A 60 -14.26 10.05 -14.83
N ASP A 61 -14.52 9.00 -15.61
CA ASP A 61 -14.41 7.63 -15.13
C ASP A 61 -12.94 7.34 -14.82
N VAL A 62 -12.67 6.93 -13.59
CA VAL A 62 -11.35 6.49 -13.13
C VAL A 62 -11.42 5.11 -12.46
N THR A 63 -12.51 4.37 -12.71
CA THR A 63 -12.81 3.12 -12.00
C THR A 63 -11.71 2.09 -12.19
N ASN A 64 -11.24 1.91 -13.43
CA ASN A 64 -10.22 0.92 -13.76
C ASN A 64 -8.85 1.32 -13.22
N GLU A 65 -8.51 2.60 -13.29
CA GLU A 65 -7.29 3.19 -12.77
C GLU A 65 -7.22 3.04 -11.25
N GLU A 66 -8.33 3.30 -10.56
CA GLU A 66 -8.45 3.14 -9.12
C GLU A 66 -8.32 1.68 -8.69
N LYS A 67 -9.04 0.77 -9.35
CA LYS A 67 -8.92 -0.68 -9.09
C LYS A 67 -7.47 -1.15 -9.28
N ARG A 68 -6.85 -0.79 -10.40
CA ARG A 68 -5.44 -1.12 -10.69
C ARG A 68 -4.49 -0.54 -9.66
N ARG A 69 -4.71 0.70 -9.23
CA ARG A 69 -3.89 1.36 -8.21
C ARG A 69 -3.97 0.60 -6.89
N THR A 70 -5.17 0.27 -6.43
CA THR A 70 -5.36 -0.50 -5.19
C THR A 70 -4.76 -1.90 -5.26
N GLU A 71 -4.88 -2.59 -6.40
CA GLU A 71 -4.22 -3.89 -6.60
C GLU A 71 -2.70 -3.77 -6.55
N LEU A 72 -2.12 -2.77 -7.21
CA LEU A 72 -0.68 -2.51 -7.17
C LEU A 72 -0.19 -2.17 -5.77
N GLU A 73 -0.93 -1.37 -5.00
CA GLU A 73 -0.62 -1.05 -3.60
C GLU A 73 -0.63 -2.32 -2.74
N LYS A 74 -1.64 -3.18 -2.90
CA LYS A 74 -1.72 -4.45 -2.19
C LYS A 74 -0.55 -5.38 -2.53
N LEU A 75 -0.18 -5.47 -3.81
CA LEU A 75 0.98 -6.24 -4.25
C LEU A 75 2.28 -5.71 -3.65
N LYS A 76 2.47 -4.38 -3.61
CA LYS A 76 3.65 -3.76 -2.99
C LYS A 76 3.75 -4.10 -1.51
N LEU A 77 2.65 -3.95 -0.75
CA LEU A 77 2.62 -4.28 0.67
C LEU A 77 2.93 -5.76 0.93
N ASN A 78 2.27 -6.66 0.19
CA ASN A 78 2.54 -8.09 0.28
C ASN A 78 3.99 -8.44 -0.04
N THR A 79 4.58 -7.77 -1.03
CA THR A 79 5.99 -7.99 -1.43
C THR A 79 6.94 -7.58 -0.31
N VAL A 80 6.69 -6.44 0.35
CA VAL A 80 7.47 -5.99 1.51
C VAL A 80 7.36 -7.00 2.65
N GLU A 81 6.16 -7.47 2.96
CA GLU A 81 5.93 -8.44 4.04
C GLU A 81 6.62 -9.79 3.77
N VAL A 82 6.50 -10.31 2.55
CA VAL A 82 7.18 -11.56 2.14
C VAL A 82 8.70 -11.39 2.24
N THR A 83 9.23 -10.26 1.76
CA THR A 83 10.67 -9.98 1.81
C THR A 83 11.17 -9.92 3.26
N GLN A 84 10.44 -9.24 4.14
CA GLN A 84 10.80 -9.15 5.56
C GLN A 84 10.81 -10.54 6.22
N ARG A 85 9.80 -11.37 5.95
CA ARG A 85 9.77 -12.76 6.46
C ARG A 85 10.97 -13.59 5.99
N VAL A 86 11.40 -13.41 4.74
CA VAL A 86 12.59 -14.08 4.22
C VAL A 86 13.85 -13.59 4.95
N ILE A 87 13.99 -12.27 5.15
CA ILE A 87 15.12 -11.68 5.90
C ILE A 87 15.16 -12.25 7.32
N ASP A 88 14.04 -12.27 8.03
CA ASP A 88 13.97 -12.76 9.40
C ASP A 88 14.38 -14.24 9.47
N LYS A 89 13.93 -15.05 8.51
CA LYS A 89 14.32 -16.47 8.41
C LYS A 89 15.81 -16.63 8.15
N GLN A 90 16.40 -15.82 7.26
CA GLN A 90 17.84 -15.87 6.99
C GLN A 90 18.67 -15.39 8.19
N MET A 91 18.17 -14.41 8.95
CA MET A 91 18.84 -13.92 10.16
C MET A 91 18.87 -15.00 11.25
N MET A 92 17.77 -15.74 11.43
CA MET A 92 17.71 -16.88 12.36
C MET A 92 18.72 -17.97 11.97
N VAL A 93 18.77 -18.35 10.68
CA VAL A 93 19.77 -19.31 10.17
C VAL A 93 21.19 -18.81 10.40
N ALA A 94 21.46 -17.53 10.16
CA ALA A 94 22.78 -16.94 10.41
C ALA A 94 23.17 -17.01 11.89
N GLN A 95 22.23 -16.79 12.81
CA GLN A 95 22.46 -16.93 14.26
C GLN A 95 22.76 -18.37 14.66
N GLU A 96 22.03 -19.34 14.12
CA GLU A 96 22.30 -20.77 14.36
C GLU A 96 23.70 -21.16 13.87
N ILE A 97 24.07 -20.74 12.65
CA ILE A 97 25.41 -20.96 12.11
C ILE A 97 26.46 -20.31 13.00
N ALA A 98 26.26 -19.05 13.42
CA ALA A 98 27.21 -18.36 14.29
C ALA A 98 27.39 -19.04 15.64
N SER A 99 26.30 -19.57 16.22
CA SER A 99 26.34 -20.35 17.45
C SER A 99 27.18 -21.62 17.28
N LEU A 100 26.90 -22.40 16.25
CA LEU A 100 27.65 -23.63 15.93
C LEU A 100 29.12 -23.35 15.63
N LEU A 101 29.42 -22.25 14.93
CA LEU A 101 30.78 -21.83 14.65
C LEU A 101 31.52 -21.45 15.94
N GLY A 102 30.83 -20.80 16.87
CA GLY A 102 31.37 -20.46 18.20
C GLY A 102 31.68 -21.68 19.03
N GLU A 103 30.76 -22.66 19.07
CA GLU A 103 30.94 -23.94 19.76
C GLU A 103 32.13 -24.72 19.20
N THR A 104 32.15 -24.95 17.89
CA THR A 104 33.24 -25.68 17.21
C THR A 104 34.60 -24.96 17.34
N THR A 105 34.62 -23.62 17.33
CA THR A 105 35.84 -22.84 17.59
C THR A 105 36.33 -23.01 19.03
N ALA A 106 35.41 -23.04 20.01
CA ALA A 106 35.76 -23.26 21.40
C ALA A 106 36.34 -24.67 21.62
N GLU A 107 35.71 -25.70 21.05
CA GLU A 107 36.21 -27.08 21.07
C GLU A 107 37.60 -27.19 20.43
N THR A 108 37.78 -26.58 19.26
CA THR A 108 39.07 -26.55 18.55
C THR A 108 40.15 -25.89 19.40
N LYS A 109 39.85 -24.77 20.07
CA LYS A 109 40.79 -24.09 20.97
C LYS A 109 41.21 -25.00 22.13
N VAL A 110 40.29 -25.75 22.73
CA VAL A 110 40.59 -26.70 23.82
C VAL A 110 41.50 -27.82 23.32
N ALA A 111 41.17 -28.43 22.17
CA ALA A 111 41.98 -29.48 21.57
C ALA A 111 43.41 -29.02 21.26
N LEU A 112 43.56 -27.85 20.63
CA LEU A 112 44.87 -27.25 20.33
C LEU A 112 45.66 -26.92 21.60
N ASN A 113 45.02 -26.43 22.66
CA ASN A 113 45.69 -26.18 23.94
C ASN A 113 46.16 -27.47 24.61
N ASN A 114 45.37 -28.54 24.52
CA ASN A 114 45.75 -29.86 25.05
C ASN A 114 46.95 -30.42 24.28
N LEU A 115 46.92 -30.36 22.94
CA LEU A 115 48.06 -30.72 22.08
C LEU A 115 49.32 -29.93 22.46
N LYS A 116 49.20 -28.60 22.62
CA LYS A 116 50.32 -27.74 23.05
C LYS A 116 50.92 -28.21 24.38
N LYS A 117 50.09 -28.58 25.36
CA LYS A 117 50.57 -29.07 26.67
C LYS A 117 51.30 -30.39 26.57
N VAL A 118 50.85 -31.31 25.71
CA VAL A 118 51.51 -32.61 25.48
C VAL A 118 52.89 -32.39 24.87
N VAL A 119 52.98 -31.60 23.81
CA VAL A 119 54.26 -31.31 23.12
C VAL A 119 55.28 -30.65 24.04
N ILE A 120 54.84 -29.72 24.92
CA ILE A 120 55.74 -29.07 25.88
C ILE A 120 56.23 -30.06 26.95
N LYS A 121 55.39 -30.99 27.41
CA LYS A 121 55.76 -31.98 28.43
C LYS A 121 56.71 -33.07 27.92
N GLU A 122 56.63 -33.44 26.64
CA GLU A 122 57.52 -34.46 26.06
C GLU A 122 58.92 -33.91 25.71
N GLY A 123 59.13 -32.60 25.78
CA GLY A 123 60.41 -31.93 25.56
C GLY A 123 61.26 -31.70 26.82
N GLU A 124 60.76 -32.10 28.00
CA GLU A 124 61.50 -32.17 29.29
C GLU A 124 61.97 -33.60 29.58
#